data_AF-A0A7M5UZL0-F1
#
_entry.id   AF-A0A7M5UZL0-F1
#
_cell.length_a   1.000
_cell.length_b   1.000
_cell.length_c   1.000
_cell.angle_alpha   90.00
_cell.angle_beta   90.00
_cell.angle_gamma   90.00
#
_symmetry.space_group_name_H-M   'P 1'
#
loop_
_entity.id
_entity.type
_entity.pdbx_description
1 polymer ?
#
loop_
_entity_poly.entity_id
_entity_poly.type
_entity_poly.pdbx_seq_one_letter_code
_entity_poly.pdbx_strand_id
1 'polypeptide(L)'
;MRLLVIFALSVICSADAFCRKFPVWPQDFRWSFAGPIRGMHCTQILETADPHTWKDNYLCHKTGPKYLPVGMKWKSSGPIKNMRCTRIIEIADPHTWRDNFLCVPRNSPFLFEWSMAGPNAGKDCIQWKEPAEPAKHYWNDNYLCADTFPIDDYLK
;
A
#
# COMPACT_ATOMS: atom_id res chain seq x y z
N MET A 1 -12.96 31.68 24.60
CA MET A 1 -13.21 30.26 24.29
C MET A 1 -13.00 30.06 22.80
N ARG A 2 -11.82 29.60 22.37
CA ARG A 2 -11.51 29.35 20.95
C ARG A 2 -12.04 27.97 20.60
N LEU A 3 -13.06 27.90 19.75
CA LEU A 3 -13.48 26.64 19.12
C LEU A 3 -12.31 26.13 18.25
N LEU A 4 -11.71 25.01 18.66
CA LEU A 4 -10.89 24.19 17.78
C LEU A 4 -11.85 23.45 16.83
N VAL A 5 -11.94 23.92 15.60
CA VAL A 5 -12.54 23.14 14.51
C VAL A 5 -11.55 22.03 14.17
N ILE A 6 -11.82 20.82 14.63
CA ILE A 6 -11.12 19.61 14.20
C ILE A 6 -11.60 19.33 12.77
N PHE A 7 -10.79 19.69 11.77
CA PHE A 7 -11.03 19.23 10.41
C PHE A 7 -10.75 17.73 10.34
N ALA A 8 -11.82 16.92 10.34
CA ALA A 8 -11.73 15.55 9.88
C ALA A 8 -11.39 15.57 8.37
N LEU A 9 -10.15 15.22 8.04
CA LEU A 9 -9.56 15.27 6.70
C LEU A 9 -10.08 14.14 5.76
N SER A 10 -11.37 13.85 5.74
CA SER A 10 -11.92 12.76 4.92
C SER A 10 -12.59 13.22 3.62
N VAL A 11 -13.00 14.49 3.49
CA VAL A 11 -13.64 15.03 2.28
C VAL A 11 -13.26 16.50 2.07
N ILE A 12 -12.59 16.83 0.97
CA ILE A 12 -12.45 18.23 0.52
C ILE A 12 -13.54 18.46 -0.53
N CYS A 13 -14.65 19.05 -0.10
CA CYS A 13 -15.73 19.48 -0.99
C CYS A 13 -15.60 21.00 -1.20
N SER A 14 -15.51 21.43 -2.45
CA SER A 14 -15.68 22.84 -2.83
C SER A 14 -16.88 22.93 -3.75
N ALA A 15 -17.62 24.04 -3.68
CA ALA A 15 -18.94 24.21 -4.31
C ALA A 15 -18.96 24.00 -5.84
N ASP A 16 -17.79 24.00 -6.50
CA ASP A 16 -17.62 23.77 -7.94
C ASP A 16 -16.77 22.53 -8.30
N ALA A 17 -16.35 21.71 -7.32
CA ALA A 17 -15.39 20.62 -7.53
C ALA A 17 -15.95 19.24 -7.16
N PHE A 18 -15.70 18.24 -8.03
CA PHE A 18 -15.88 16.82 -7.72
C PHE A 18 -15.30 16.51 -6.33
N CYS A 19 -16.16 16.06 -5.41
CA CYS A 19 -15.75 15.58 -4.10
C CYS A 19 -14.73 14.43 -4.26
N ARG A 20 -13.45 14.72 -4.01
CA ARG A 20 -12.38 13.71 -4.10
C ARG A 20 -12.25 12.97 -2.78
N LYS A 21 -12.05 11.66 -2.88
CA LYS A 21 -11.84 10.77 -1.72
C LYS A 21 -10.60 9.91 -1.91
N PHE A 22 -9.99 9.45 -0.83
CA PHE A 22 -8.98 8.39 -0.94
C PHE A 22 -9.61 7.07 -1.42
N PRO A 23 -8.84 6.19 -2.11
CA PRO A 23 -9.30 4.85 -2.43
C PRO A 23 -9.57 4.04 -1.15
N VAL A 24 -10.55 3.13 -1.21
CA VAL A 24 -10.91 2.27 -0.06
C VAL A 24 -9.92 1.11 0.08
N TRP A 25 -9.29 0.94 1.24
CA TRP A 25 -8.52 -0.26 1.56
C TRP A 25 -9.44 -1.37 2.10
N PRO A 26 -9.28 -2.63 1.65
CA PRO A 26 -8.43 -3.09 0.54
C PRO A 26 -9.11 -3.02 -0.84
N GLN A 27 -10.42 -2.73 -0.92
CA GLN A 27 -11.27 -2.98 -2.09
C GLN A 27 -10.86 -2.21 -3.36
N ASP A 28 -10.24 -1.04 -3.22
CA ASP A 28 -9.74 -0.23 -4.31
C ASP A 28 -8.25 -0.46 -4.61
N PHE A 29 -7.61 -1.40 -3.92
CA PHE A 29 -6.21 -1.78 -4.09
C PHE A 29 -6.09 -3.19 -4.66
N ARG A 30 -5.02 -3.46 -5.42
CA ARG A 30 -4.73 -4.77 -5.99
C ARG A 30 -3.23 -5.02 -6.06
N TRP A 31 -2.81 -6.20 -5.61
CA TRP A 31 -1.51 -6.77 -5.95
C TRP A 31 -1.52 -7.31 -7.38
N SER A 32 -0.43 -7.09 -8.10
CA SER A 32 -0.18 -7.68 -9.42
C SER A 32 1.26 -8.19 -9.46
N PHE A 33 1.42 -9.48 -9.74
CA PHE A 33 2.71 -10.13 -9.95
C PHE A 33 3.11 -10.19 -11.43
N ALA A 34 2.34 -9.55 -12.31
CA ALA A 34 2.44 -9.72 -13.76
C ALA A 34 2.11 -8.42 -14.51
N GLY A 35 2.79 -7.35 -14.13
CA GLY A 35 2.70 -6.04 -14.75
C GLY A 35 1.67 -5.10 -14.11
N PRO A 36 1.68 -3.81 -14.50
CA PRO A 36 0.76 -2.83 -13.96
C PRO A 36 -0.67 -3.06 -14.46
N ILE A 37 -1.67 -2.80 -13.61
CA ILE A 37 -3.08 -2.94 -13.98
C ILE A 37 -3.57 -1.69 -14.71
N ARG A 38 -4.05 -1.88 -15.95
CA ARG A 38 -4.57 -0.79 -16.79
C ARG A 38 -5.69 -0.02 -16.08
N GLY A 39 -5.58 1.31 -16.06
CA GLY A 39 -6.55 2.21 -15.44
C GLY A 39 -6.40 2.40 -13.92
N MET A 40 -5.35 1.83 -13.32
CA MET A 40 -4.97 2.06 -11.93
C MET A 40 -3.65 2.84 -11.86
N HIS A 41 -3.39 3.48 -10.72
CA HIS A 41 -2.05 3.99 -10.41
C HIS A 41 -1.27 2.87 -9.71
N CYS A 42 -0.11 2.51 -10.24
CA CYS A 42 0.65 1.35 -9.80
C CYS A 42 2.06 1.76 -9.34
N THR A 43 2.42 1.35 -8.13
CA THR A 43 3.78 1.49 -7.60
C THR A 43 4.51 0.16 -7.80
N GLN A 44 5.62 0.20 -8.54
CA GLN A 44 6.45 -0.98 -8.78
C GLN A 44 7.14 -1.42 -7.48
N ILE A 45 7.06 -2.71 -7.19
CA ILE A 45 7.70 -3.36 -6.04
C ILE A 45 8.86 -4.17 -6.59
N LEU A 46 10.04 -3.55 -6.58
CA LEU A 46 11.23 -4.09 -7.19
C LEU A 46 12.33 -4.26 -6.14
N GLU A 47 12.82 -5.49 -5.97
CA GLU A 47 14.12 -5.72 -5.35
C GLU A 47 15.16 -5.93 -6.45
N THR A 48 16.08 -4.97 -6.62
CA THR A 48 17.07 -5.03 -7.70
C THR A 48 18.16 -6.07 -7.49
N ALA A 49 18.43 -6.47 -6.26
CA ALA A 49 19.41 -7.51 -5.97
C ALA A 49 18.81 -8.93 -6.02
N ASP A 50 17.48 -9.04 -6.14
CA ASP A 50 16.80 -10.30 -6.38
C ASP A 50 16.78 -10.55 -7.90
N PRO A 51 17.46 -11.60 -8.40
CA PRO A 51 17.59 -11.85 -9.84
C PRO A 51 16.30 -12.37 -10.49
N HIS A 52 15.23 -12.61 -9.73
CA HIS A 52 14.01 -13.24 -10.22
C HIS A 52 12.94 -12.22 -10.68
N THR A 53 11.67 -12.59 -10.58
CA THR A 53 10.50 -11.97 -11.27
C THR A 53 9.92 -10.75 -10.57
N TRP A 54 10.74 -9.98 -9.84
CA TRP A 54 10.24 -8.77 -9.15
C TRP A 54 10.06 -7.55 -10.07
N LYS A 55 10.55 -7.63 -11.31
CA LYS A 55 10.50 -6.50 -12.25
C LYS A 55 9.09 -6.18 -12.74
N ASP A 56 8.15 -7.10 -12.62
CA ASP A 56 6.76 -6.95 -13.03
C ASP A 56 5.78 -6.93 -11.84
N ASN A 57 6.28 -6.68 -10.64
CA ASN A 57 5.46 -6.64 -9.44
C ASN A 57 4.99 -5.22 -9.11
N TYR A 58 3.69 -5.08 -8.82
CA TYR A 58 3.06 -3.80 -8.57
C TYR A 58 1.98 -3.89 -7.49
N LEU A 59 1.98 -2.90 -6.59
CA LEU A 59 0.79 -2.57 -5.80
C LEU A 59 0.06 -1.42 -6.50
N CYS A 60 -1.15 -1.70 -6.96
CA CYS A 60 -2.00 -0.76 -7.67
C CYS A 60 -3.16 -0.28 -6.81
N HIS A 61 -3.61 0.94 -7.04
CA HIS A 61 -4.85 1.47 -6.47
C HIS A 61 -5.69 2.22 -7.50
N LYS A 62 -7.00 2.33 -7.27
CA LYS A 62 -7.89 3.11 -8.13
C LYS A 62 -7.43 4.56 -8.22
N THR A 63 -7.64 5.16 -9.39
CA THR A 63 -7.28 6.54 -9.72
C THR A 63 -8.36 7.18 -10.58
N GLY A 64 -8.22 8.48 -10.86
CA GLY A 64 -9.15 9.27 -11.68
C GLY A 64 -9.70 10.49 -10.93
N PRO A 65 -10.59 11.26 -11.57
CA PRO A 65 -11.03 12.58 -11.07
C PRO A 65 -11.67 12.56 -9.68
N LYS A 66 -12.26 11.43 -9.27
CA LYS A 66 -12.90 11.24 -7.97
C LYS A 66 -11.95 10.78 -6.86
N TYR A 67 -10.71 10.40 -7.18
CA TYR A 67 -9.76 9.83 -6.23
C TYR A 67 -8.63 10.80 -5.90
N LEU A 68 -8.29 10.90 -4.62
CA LEU A 68 -7.06 11.53 -4.14
C LEU A 68 -5.88 10.59 -4.38
N PRO A 69 -4.70 11.12 -4.72
CA PRO A 69 -3.49 10.31 -4.85
C PRO A 69 -3.07 9.77 -3.48
N VAL A 70 -2.71 8.49 -3.42
CA VAL A 70 -2.18 7.86 -2.18
C VAL A 70 -0.76 8.38 -1.87
N GLY A 71 0.00 8.76 -2.90
CA GLY A 71 1.38 9.24 -2.76
C GLY A 71 2.38 8.15 -2.33
N MET A 72 2.01 6.89 -2.51
CA MET A 72 2.81 5.72 -2.14
C MET A 72 4.08 5.60 -2.99
N LYS A 73 5.20 5.26 -2.34
CA LYS A 73 6.52 5.10 -2.97
C LYS A 73 7.19 3.83 -2.46
N TRP A 74 7.94 3.19 -3.35
CA TRP A 74 8.79 2.04 -3.04
C TRP A 74 10.25 2.45 -2.92
N LYS A 75 11.01 1.76 -2.07
CA LYS A 75 12.47 1.86 -2.00
C LYS A 75 13.06 0.52 -1.59
N SER A 76 13.97 0.00 -2.40
CA SER A 76 14.67 -1.29 -2.21
C SER A 76 15.90 -1.20 -1.28
N SER A 77 16.08 -0.08 -0.59
CA SER A 77 17.13 0.05 0.43
C SER A 77 16.91 1.24 1.34
N GLY A 78 16.52 0.97 2.59
CA GLY A 78 16.31 1.94 3.64
C GLY A 78 15.05 2.82 3.46
N PRO A 79 14.52 3.41 4.53
CA PRO A 79 13.30 4.20 4.48
C PRO A 79 13.48 5.50 3.67
N ILE A 80 12.36 6.09 3.23
CA ILE A 80 12.34 7.44 2.65
C ILE A 80 12.15 8.47 3.78
N LYS A 81 13.05 9.46 3.84
CA LYS A 81 12.98 10.53 4.85
C LYS A 81 11.64 11.26 4.76
N ASN A 82 11.09 11.64 5.92
CA ASN A 82 9.82 12.37 6.06
C ASN A 82 8.55 11.62 5.58
N MET A 83 8.64 10.32 5.32
CA MET A 83 7.48 9.45 5.04
C MET A 83 7.24 8.48 6.20
N ARG A 84 6.05 7.88 6.25
CA ARG A 84 5.76 6.71 7.09
C ARG A 84 6.04 5.48 6.25
N CYS A 85 6.94 4.61 6.71
CA CYS A 85 7.43 3.49 5.91
C CYS A 85 7.16 2.17 6.64
N THR A 86 6.56 1.23 5.93
CA THR A 86 6.36 -0.15 6.34
C THR A 86 7.48 -0.98 5.72
N ARG A 87 8.25 -1.66 6.57
CA ARG A 87 9.32 -2.54 6.11
C ARG A 87 8.71 -3.81 5.52
N ILE A 88 9.03 -4.11 4.28
CA ILE A 88 8.63 -5.34 3.61
C ILE A 88 9.80 -6.29 3.71
N ILE A 89 9.66 -7.34 4.52
CA ILE A 89 10.73 -8.28 4.82
C ILE A 89 10.27 -9.70 4.54
N GLU A 90 11.14 -10.48 3.92
CA GLU A 90 11.02 -11.94 3.84
C GLU A 90 12.35 -12.51 4.36
N ILE A 91 12.30 -13.30 5.42
CA ILE A 91 13.52 -13.80 6.09
C ILE A 91 14.04 -15.06 5.39
N ALA A 92 13.14 -15.83 4.77
CA ALA A 92 13.50 -17.06 4.08
C ALA A 92 14.08 -16.79 2.67
N ASP A 93 13.81 -15.62 2.11
CA ASP A 93 14.46 -15.15 0.89
C ASP A 93 15.91 -14.70 1.22
N PRO A 94 16.94 -15.31 0.58
CA PRO A 94 18.33 -15.00 0.85
C PRO A 94 18.78 -13.64 0.29
N HIS A 95 17.96 -12.94 -0.49
CA HIS A 95 18.29 -11.64 -1.08
C HIS A 95 18.00 -10.47 -0.12
N THR A 96 18.12 -9.24 -0.61
CA THR A 96 18.10 -8.01 0.20
C THR A 96 16.69 -7.53 0.55
N TRP A 97 15.78 -8.42 0.91
CA TRP A 97 14.44 -8.04 1.37
C TRP A 97 14.43 -7.41 2.77
N ARG A 98 15.56 -7.38 3.49
CA ARG A 98 15.61 -6.87 4.87
C ARG A 98 15.62 -5.35 4.99
N ASP A 99 15.84 -4.64 3.89
CA ASP A 99 15.89 -3.18 3.84
C ASP A 99 14.92 -2.56 2.83
N ASN A 100 13.85 -3.30 2.50
CA ASN A 100 12.82 -2.83 1.58
C ASN A 100 11.69 -2.11 2.30
N PHE A 101 11.21 -1.01 1.72
CA PHE A 101 10.22 -0.16 2.35
C PHE A 101 9.15 0.31 1.35
N LEU A 102 7.90 0.09 1.75
CA LEU A 102 6.74 0.76 1.17
C LEU A 102 6.42 2.00 2.03
N CYS A 103 6.49 3.18 1.44
CA CYS A 103 6.34 4.44 2.15
C CYS A 103 5.12 5.22 1.65
N VAL A 104 4.38 5.82 2.59
CA VAL A 104 3.29 6.76 2.31
C VAL A 104 3.58 8.12 2.98
N PRO A 105 3.00 9.24 2.49
CA PRO A 105 3.10 10.53 3.17
C PRO A 105 2.67 10.43 4.64
N ARG A 106 3.27 11.23 5.54
CA ARG A 106 2.96 11.13 6.99
C ARG A 106 1.50 11.41 7.33
N ASN A 107 0.86 12.28 6.55
CA ASN A 107 -0.56 12.63 6.63
C ASN A 107 -1.47 11.69 5.81
N SER A 108 -0.91 10.64 5.21
CA SER A 108 -1.70 9.61 4.56
C SER A 108 -2.56 8.87 5.58
N PRO A 109 -3.82 8.52 5.27
CA PRO A 109 -4.68 7.78 6.17
C PRO A 109 -4.31 6.29 6.27
N PHE A 110 -3.52 5.77 5.33
CA PHE A 110 -3.17 4.36 5.30
C PHE A 110 -2.06 4.05 6.31
N LEU A 111 -2.36 3.17 7.26
CA LEU A 111 -1.44 2.64 8.26
C LEU A 111 -1.10 1.20 7.90
N PHE A 112 -0.22 1.02 6.92
CA PHE A 112 0.15 -0.31 6.44
C PHE A 112 0.99 -1.08 7.46
N GLU A 113 0.68 -2.36 7.61
CA GLU A 113 1.39 -3.36 8.38
C GLU A 113 1.81 -4.49 7.43
N TRP A 114 2.99 -5.06 7.66
CA TRP A 114 3.50 -6.17 6.87
C TRP A 114 3.47 -7.45 7.68
N SER A 115 3.08 -8.55 7.03
CA SER A 115 3.24 -9.90 7.55
C SER A 115 3.92 -10.78 6.50
N MET A 116 4.91 -11.53 6.94
CA MET A 116 5.65 -12.53 6.15
C MET A 116 5.18 -13.97 6.43
N ALA A 117 4.08 -14.13 7.18
CA ALA A 117 3.64 -15.43 7.68
C ALA A 117 2.13 -15.46 7.97
N GLY A 118 1.31 -15.19 6.94
CA GLY A 118 -0.15 -15.16 7.03
C GLY A 118 -0.73 -13.78 7.33
N PRO A 119 -2.05 -13.59 7.20
CA PRO A 119 -2.70 -12.30 7.44
C PRO A 119 -2.69 -11.90 8.92
N ASN A 120 -2.52 -10.61 9.22
CA ASN A 120 -2.65 -10.07 10.58
C ASN A 120 -4.10 -10.19 11.06
N ALA A 121 -4.30 -10.77 12.24
CA ALA A 121 -5.64 -10.91 12.83
C ALA A 121 -6.31 -9.54 13.05
N GLY A 122 -7.57 -9.43 12.65
CA GLY A 122 -8.37 -8.19 12.81
C GLY A 122 -8.03 -7.09 11.80
N LYS A 123 -7.21 -7.36 10.78
CA LYS A 123 -6.89 -6.44 9.69
C LYS A 123 -7.41 -6.96 8.36
N ASP A 124 -7.62 -6.04 7.42
CA ASP A 124 -7.85 -6.39 6.02
C ASP A 124 -6.52 -6.46 5.29
N CYS A 125 -6.30 -7.54 4.54
CA CYS A 125 -5.00 -7.85 3.96
C CYS A 125 -5.08 -8.15 2.46
N ILE A 126 -4.07 -7.70 1.72
CA ILE A 126 -3.81 -8.12 0.33
C ILE A 126 -2.57 -9.01 0.34
N GLN A 127 -2.73 -10.22 -0.19
CA GLN A 127 -1.62 -11.14 -0.35
C GLN A 127 -0.66 -10.64 -1.44
N TRP A 128 0.61 -10.51 -1.08
CA TRP A 128 1.72 -10.20 -1.97
C TRP A 128 2.42 -11.50 -2.33
N LYS A 129 1.87 -12.17 -3.34
CA LYS A 129 2.44 -13.43 -3.85
C LYS A 129 3.33 -13.22 -5.05
N GLU A 130 4.44 -13.92 -5.10
CA GLU A 130 5.27 -14.03 -6.30
C GLU A 130 5.34 -15.50 -6.74
N PRO A 131 4.47 -15.96 -7.66
CA PRO A 131 4.39 -17.38 -8.01
C PRO A 131 5.60 -17.92 -8.77
N ALA A 132 6.39 -17.06 -9.41
CA ALA A 132 7.59 -17.47 -10.13
C ALA A 132 8.85 -17.46 -9.26
N GLU A 133 8.75 -16.95 -8.02
CA GLU A 133 9.79 -17.12 -7.01
C GLU A 133 9.89 -18.59 -6.57
N PRO A 134 11.10 -19.10 -6.27
CA PRO A 134 11.26 -20.43 -5.69
C PRO A 134 10.42 -20.59 -4.42
N ALA A 135 9.64 -21.67 -4.31
CA ALA A 135 8.76 -21.91 -3.16
C ALA A 135 9.48 -21.86 -1.79
N LYS A 136 10.79 -22.13 -1.77
CA LYS A 136 11.66 -22.03 -0.59
C LYS A 136 11.92 -20.60 -0.11
N HIS A 137 11.51 -19.57 -0.84
CA HIS A 137 11.60 -18.16 -0.46
C HIS A 137 10.29 -17.64 0.16
N TYR A 138 9.24 -18.47 0.26
CA TYR A 138 8.03 -18.21 1.06
C TYR A 138 7.25 -16.93 0.71
N TRP A 139 7.24 -16.53 -0.57
CA TRP A 139 6.37 -15.43 -1.00
C TRP A 139 4.88 -15.80 -1.10
N ASN A 140 4.48 -17.03 -0.76
CA ASN A 140 3.08 -17.48 -0.88
C ASN A 140 2.23 -17.24 0.37
N ASP A 141 2.79 -16.71 1.45
CA ASP A 141 2.08 -16.37 2.69
C ASP A 141 2.35 -14.94 3.17
N ASN A 142 2.71 -14.06 2.23
CA ASN A 142 3.06 -12.68 2.52
C ASN A 142 1.87 -11.74 2.29
N TYR A 143 1.66 -10.81 3.22
CA TYR A 143 0.49 -9.94 3.25
C TYR A 143 0.86 -8.51 3.63
N LEU A 144 0.35 -7.56 2.86
CA LEU A 144 0.23 -6.17 3.29
C LEU A 144 -1.16 -6.00 3.90
N CYS A 145 -1.23 -5.50 5.11
CA CYS A 145 -2.45 -5.34 5.89
C CYS A 145 -2.65 -3.88 6.31
N ALA A 146 -3.90 -3.48 6.57
CA ALA A 146 -4.25 -2.24 7.25
C ALA A 146 -5.70 -2.35 7.76
N ASP A 147 -6.13 -1.40 8.58
CA ASP A 147 -7.54 -1.22 8.87
C ASP A 147 -8.27 -0.76 7.59
N THR A 148 -9.54 -1.17 7.42
CA THR A 148 -10.38 -0.60 6.36
C THR A 148 -10.41 0.93 6.47
N PHE A 149 -10.11 1.61 5.37
CA PHE A 149 -10.16 3.06 5.28
C PHE A 149 -10.65 3.51 3.89
N PRO A 150 -11.48 4.56 3.75
CA PRO A 150 -12.15 5.27 4.83
C PRO A 150 -13.07 4.33 5.62
N ILE A 151 -13.11 4.50 6.93
CA ILE A 151 -14.16 3.90 7.76
C ILE A 151 -15.45 4.60 7.33
N ASP A 152 -16.43 3.85 6.83
CA ASP A 152 -17.74 4.35 6.37
C ASP A 152 -18.62 4.88 7.54
N ASP A 153 -18.03 5.46 8.57
CA ASP A 153 -18.73 6.07 9.72
C ASP A 153 -19.41 7.41 9.38
N TYR A 154 -19.44 7.81 8.10
CA TYR A 154 -20.09 9.04 7.63
C TYR A 154 -21.40 8.79 6.85
N LEU A 155 -21.90 7.55 6.81
CA LEU A 155 -23.19 7.21 6.19
C LEU A 155 -24.20 6.56 7.18
N LYS A 156 -23.98 6.70 8.49
CA LYS A 156 -24.97 6.35 9.52
C LYS A 156 -25.45 7.59 10.25
#